data_AF-A0A931VKM4-F1
#
_entry.id   AF-A0A931VKM4-F1
#
_cell.length_a   1.000
_cell.length_b   1.000
_cell.length_c   1.000
_cell.angle_alpha   90.00
_cell.angle_beta   90.00
_cell.angle_gamma   90.00
#
_symmetry.space_group_name_H-M   'P 1'
#
loop_
_entity.id
_entity.type
_entity.pdbx_description
1 polymer ?
#
loop_
_entity_poly.entity_id
_entity_poly.type
_entity_poly.pdbx_seq_one_letter_code
_entity_poly.pdbx_strand_id
1 'polypeptide(L)'
;MPTIVHLHPMLVHFPIALFFTSVFFDLAYQFTRNTDFKKIAYYLLILGVGFGIFASGVGIYIEDTIEKSGISEEHIDDHKGFAIATMVCFIVLLIFRFFKKNQISDNVFKYYLILSLVGLMLLSLAGFYGGRLVYEDGAAVHLPDKTAPK
;
A
#
# COMPACT_ATOMS: atom_id res chain seq x y z
N MET A 1 -13.16 -18.34 -11.55
CA MET A 1 -13.76 -17.48 -10.50
C MET A 1 -13.38 -16.04 -10.80
N PRO A 2 -14.15 -15.34 -11.64
CA PRO A 2 -13.84 -13.96 -12.07
C PRO A 2 -13.88 -12.95 -10.91
N THR A 3 -14.43 -13.28 -9.76
CA THR A 3 -14.57 -12.37 -8.61
C THR A 3 -13.27 -12.07 -7.87
N ILE A 4 -12.29 -12.98 -7.84
CA ILE A 4 -11.10 -12.81 -6.99
C ILE A 4 -10.08 -11.84 -7.59
N VAL A 5 -10.03 -11.70 -8.92
CA VAL A 5 -9.12 -10.75 -9.60
C VAL A 5 -9.52 -9.30 -9.33
N HIS A 6 -10.81 -9.03 -9.08
CA HIS A 6 -11.27 -7.70 -8.68
C HIS A 6 -11.06 -7.40 -7.19
N LEU A 7 -10.80 -8.44 -6.38
CA LEU A 7 -10.69 -8.27 -4.93
C LEU A 7 -9.43 -7.48 -4.56
N HIS A 8 -8.30 -7.72 -5.22
CA HIS A 8 -7.07 -6.96 -4.94
C HIS A 8 -7.25 -5.44 -5.18
N PRO A 9 -7.74 -4.98 -6.35
CA PRO A 9 -8.05 -3.56 -6.57
C PRO A 9 -9.03 -2.96 -5.55
N MET A 10 -10.01 -3.73 -5.07
CA MET A 10 -10.91 -3.26 -4.01
C MET A 10 -10.18 -3.09 -2.68
N LEU A 11 -9.34 -4.05 -2.31
CA LEU A 11 -8.64 -4.07 -1.03
C LEU A 11 -7.55 -3.01 -0.91
N VAL A 12 -6.86 -2.65 -1.99
CA VAL A 12 -5.77 -1.65 -1.93
C VAL A 12 -6.25 -0.24 -1.56
N HIS A 13 -7.54 0.07 -1.69
CA HIS A 13 -8.09 1.36 -1.25
C HIS A 13 -7.95 1.58 0.27
N PHE A 14 -8.06 0.51 1.06
CA PHE A 14 -7.94 0.58 2.52
C PHE A 14 -6.53 1.01 2.97
N PRO A 15 -5.44 0.29 2.63
CA PRO A 15 -4.10 0.72 3.03
C PRO A 15 -3.74 2.08 2.45
N ILE A 16 -4.19 2.42 1.23
CA ILE A 16 -3.98 3.76 0.67
C ILE A 16 -4.57 4.82 1.60
N ALA A 17 -5.87 4.78 1.87
CA ALA A 17 -6.53 5.77 2.71
C ALA A 17 -5.94 5.79 4.14
N LEU A 18 -5.65 4.63 4.72
CA LEU A 18 -5.14 4.51 6.08
C LEU A 18 -3.72 5.07 6.24
N PHE A 19 -2.81 4.81 5.29
CA PHE A 19 -1.46 5.36 5.36
C PHE A 19 -1.45 6.89 5.16
N PHE A 20 -2.19 7.41 4.18
CA PHE A 20 -2.32 8.86 3.98
C PHE A 20 -2.90 9.53 5.23
N THR A 21 -3.95 8.97 5.80
CA THR A 21 -4.60 9.51 7.00
C THR A 21 -3.70 9.40 8.23
N SER A 22 -2.94 8.32 8.37
CA SER A 22 -1.94 8.16 9.44
C SER A 22 -0.90 9.28 9.41
N VAL A 23 -0.28 9.51 8.25
CA VAL A 23 0.74 10.55 8.10
C VAL A 23 0.14 11.96 8.25
N PHE A 24 -1.09 12.17 7.81
CA PHE A 24 -1.83 13.42 8.06
C PHE A 24 -1.96 13.70 9.56
N PHE A 25 -2.33 12.72 10.38
CA PHE A 25 -2.43 12.91 11.83
C PHE A 25 -1.06 13.07 12.50
N ASP A 26 0.00 12.45 11.97
CA ASP A 26 1.36 12.71 12.43
C ASP A 26 1.82 14.14 12.14
N LEU A 27 1.46 14.68 10.98
CA LEU A 27 1.65 16.10 10.65
C LEU A 27 0.82 16.99 11.58
N ALA A 28 -0.45 16.67 11.81
CA ALA A 28 -1.31 17.42 12.72
C ALA A 28 -0.72 17.46 14.15
N TYR A 29 -0.15 16.36 14.64
CA TYR A 29 0.58 16.33 15.90
C TYR A 29 1.79 17.28 15.89
N GLN A 30 2.55 17.33 14.79
CA GLN A 30 3.74 18.19 14.69
C GLN A 30 3.38 19.69 14.87
N PHE A 31 2.21 20.13 14.41
CA PHE A 31 1.76 21.52 14.54
C PHE A 31 1.01 21.80 15.84
N THR A 32 0.15 20.88 16.28
CA THR A 32 -0.75 21.11 17.43
C THR A 32 -0.18 20.62 18.76
N ARG A 33 0.79 19.70 18.72
CA ARG A 33 1.33 18.97 19.89
C ARG A 33 0.28 18.19 20.68
N ASN A 34 -0.92 17.98 20.12
CA ASN A 34 -1.94 17.15 20.71
C ASN A 34 -1.59 15.65 20.56
N THR A 35 -1.32 14.99 21.67
CA THR A 35 -0.93 13.57 21.70
C THR A 35 -2.02 12.62 21.19
N ASP A 36 -3.28 13.05 21.14
CA ASP A 36 -4.37 12.26 20.56
C ASP A 36 -4.15 12.01 19.08
N PHE A 37 -3.66 13.00 18.32
CA PHE A 37 -3.34 12.81 16.91
C PHE A 37 -2.22 11.79 16.70
N LYS A 38 -1.17 11.81 17.55
CA LYS A 38 -0.10 10.81 17.54
C LYS A 38 -0.62 9.39 17.86
N LYS A 39 -1.63 9.29 18.72
CA LYS A 39 -2.29 8.02 19.06
C LYS A 39 -3.16 7.53 17.91
N ILE A 40 -3.96 8.40 17.30
CA ILE A 40 -4.79 8.11 16.12
C ILE A 40 -3.92 7.62 14.96
N ALA A 41 -2.86 8.37 14.62
CA ALA A 41 -1.92 7.98 13.58
C ALA A 41 -1.32 6.58 13.81
N TYR A 42 -0.95 6.26 15.04
CA TYR A 42 -0.41 4.94 15.36
C TYR A 42 -1.41 3.80 15.08
N TYR A 43 -2.68 3.96 15.44
CA TYR A 43 -3.70 2.92 15.15
C TYR A 43 -4.04 2.85 13.66
N LEU A 44 -4.07 3.98 12.95
CA LEU A 44 -4.24 4.00 11.50
C LEU A 44 -3.08 3.30 10.78
N LEU A 45 -1.85 3.48 11.26
CA LEU A 45 -0.68 2.75 10.76
C LEU A 45 -0.82 1.24 10.97
N ILE A 46 -1.26 0.80 12.15
CA ILE A 46 -1.51 -0.63 12.43
C ILE A 46 -2.54 -1.19 11.44
N LEU A 47 -3.68 -0.51 11.28
CA LEU A 47 -4.72 -0.94 10.36
C LEU A 47 -4.23 -0.92 8.91
N GLY A 48 -3.50 0.12 8.50
CA GLY A 48 -2.93 0.24 7.17
C GLY A 48 -1.98 -0.91 6.84
N VAL A 49 -1.09 -1.28 7.77
CA VAL A 49 -0.22 -2.46 7.61
C VAL A 49 -1.05 -3.74 7.54
N GLY A 50 -2.05 -3.91 8.40
CA GLY A 50 -2.92 -5.09 8.39
C GLY A 50 -3.66 -5.30 7.07
N PHE A 51 -4.31 -4.25 6.56
CA PHE A 51 -4.98 -4.29 5.26
C PHE A 51 -3.99 -4.40 4.10
N GLY A 52 -2.81 -3.78 4.21
CA GLY A 52 -1.74 -3.90 3.22
C GLY A 52 -1.25 -5.33 3.07
N ILE A 53 -1.02 -6.04 4.18
CA ILE A 53 -0.67 -7.48 4.17
C ILE A 53 -1.76 -8.30 3.48
N PHE A 54 -3.04 -8.02 3.79
CA PHE A 54 -4.15 -8.74 3.17
C PHE A 54 -4.25 -8.48 1.67
N ALA A 55 -4.14 -7.22 1.24
CA ALA A 55 -4.13 -6.83 -0.17
C ALA A 55 -2.96 -7.46 -0.92
N SER A 56 -1.74 -7.44 -0.35
CA SER A 56 -0.56 -8.09 -0.93
C SER A 56 -0.75 -9.60 -1.06
N GLY A 57 -1.34 -10.26 -0.06
CA GLY A 57 -1.64 -11.70 -0.13
C GLY A 57 -2.59 -12.04 -1.28
N VAL A 58 -3.65 -11.24 -1.50
CA VAL A 58 -4.54 -11.42 -2.65
C VAL A 58 -3.83 -11.12 -3.96
N GLY A 59 -2.97 -10.10 -4.01
CA GLY A 59 -2.18 -9.74 -5.21
C GLY A 59 -1.28 -10.89 -5.66
N ILE A 60 -0.50 -11.46 -4.72
CA ILE A 60 0.36 -12.63 -4.97
C ILE A 60 -0.48 -13.83 -5.42
N TYR A 61 -1.64 -14.04 -4.81
CA TYR A 61 -2.52 -15.17 -5.16
C TYR A 61 -3.04 -15.09 -6.60
N ILE A 62 -3.24 -13.89 -7.16
CA ILE A 62 -3.77 -13.70 -8.51
C ILE A 62 -2.70 -13.47 -9.58
N GLU A 63 -1.43 -13.24 -9.19
CA GLU A 63 -0.30 -12.89 -10.06
C GLU A 63 -0.18 -13.83 -11.26
N ASP A 64 -0.02 -15.13 -11.00
CA ASP A 64 0.01 -16.21 -12.01
C ASP A 64 -1.16 -16.17 -13.01
N THR A 65 -2.34 -15.74 -12.56
CA THR A 65 -3.54 -15.68 -13.41
C THR A 65 -3.50 -14.46 -14.32
N ILE A 66 -3.00 -13.33 -13.81
CA ILE A 66 -2.84 -12.08 -14.53
C ILE A 66 -1.74 -12.22 -15.59
N GLU A 67 -0.59 -12.80 -15.24
CA GLU A 67 0.49 -13.08 -16.20
C GLU A 67 0.00 -13.94 -17.38
N LYS A 68 -0.71 -15.03 -17.08
CA LYS A 68 -1.28 -15.93 -18.11
C LYS A 68 -2.37 -15.29 -18.98
N SER A 69 -2.89 -14.12 -18.60
CA SER A 69 -3.85 -13.37 -19.42
C SER A 69 -3.20 -12.47 -20.48
N GLY A 70 -1.86 -12.46 -20.58
CA GLY A 70 -1.12 -11.69 -21.58
C GLY A 70 -0.81 -10.25 -21.16
N ILE A 71 -0.96 -9.94 -19.87
CA ILE A 71 -0.54 -8.65 -19.29
C ILE A 71 0.99 -8.63 -19.17
N SER A 72 1.59 -7.47 -19.42
CA SER A 72 3.05 -7.28 -19.37
C SER A 72 3.62 -7.64 -17.99
N GLU A 73 4.51 -8.65 -17.95
CA GLU A 73 5.24 -9.03 -16.73
C GLU A 73 6.06 -7.85 -16.17
N GLU A 74 6.63 -7.01 -17.05
CA GLU A 74 7.37 -5.81 -16.65
C GLU A 74 6.48 -4.82 -15.88
N HIS A 75 5.25 -4.59 -16.35
CA HIS A 75 4.33 -3.69 -15.67
C HIS A 75 3.84 -4.27 -14.33
N ILE A 76 3.68 -5.60 -14.24
CA ILE A 76 3.35 -6.28 -12.98
C ILE A 76 4.49 -6.10 -11.99
N ASP A 77 5.73 -6.29 -12.43
CA ASP A 77 6.93 -6.15 -11.62
C ASP A 77 7.16 -4.71 -11.14
N ASP A 78 6.91 -3.70 -11.98
CA ASP A 78 6.95 -2.29 -11.58
C ASP A 78 6.00 -2.02 -10.41
N HIS A 79 4.71 -2.39 -10.55
CA HIS A 79 3.72 -2.22 -9.50
C HIS A 79 4.12 -2.99 -8.23
N LYS A 80 4.50 -4.26 -8.37
CA LYS A 80 4.89 -5.15 -7.27
C LYS A 80 6.10 -4.61 -6.52
N GLY A 81 7.11 -4.11 -7.23
CA GLY A 81 8.32 -3.53 -6.65
C GLY A 81 8.01 -2.34 -5.73
N PHE A 82 7.22 -1.38 -6.23
CA PHE A 82 6.80 -0.23 -5.41
C PHE A 82 5.86 -0.62 -4.27
N ALA A 83 4.97 -1.60 -4.47
CA ALA A 83 4.08 -2.10 -3.42
C ALA A 83 4.87 -2.79 -2.28
N ILE A 84 5.87 -3.61 -2.61
CA ILE A 84 6.77 -4.23 -1.63
C ILE A 84 7.57 -3.17 -0.87
N ALA A 85 8.18 -2.21 -1.58
CA ALA A 85 8.94 -1.14 -0.95
C ALA A 85 8.08 -0.32 0.02
N THR A 86 6.83 -0.03 -0.37
CA THR A 86 5.83 0.62 0.47
C THR A 86 5.55 -0.17 1.75
N MET A 87 5.25 -1.47 1.61
CA MET A 87 4.93 -2.33 2.74
C MET A 87 6.12 -2.47 3.70
N VAL A 88 7.33 -2.69 3.18
CA VAL A 88 8.55 -2.73 3.99
C VAL A 88 8.73 -1.43 4.76
N CYS A 89 8.57 -0.27 4.10
CA CYS A 89 8.69 1.03 4.74
C CYS A 89 7.71 1.19 5.91
N PHE A 90 6.41 0.96 5.68
CA PHE A 90 5.39 1.14 6.72
C PHE A 90 5.46 0.08 7.84
N ILE A 91 5.89 -1.16 7.53
CA ILE A 91 6.16 -2.19 8.55
C ILE A 91 7.35 -1.75 9.43
N VAL A 92 8.44 -1.25 8.85
CA VAL A 92 9.59 -0.75 9.62
C VAL A 92 9.17 0.43 10.51
N LEU A 93 8.37 1.37 9.99
CA LEU A 93 7.82 2.48 10.77
C LEU A 93 6.92 2.00 11.92
N LEU A 94 6.10 0.97 11.68
CA LEU A 94 5.23 0.38 12.70
C LEU A 94 6.05 -0.31 13.80
N ILE A 95 7.00 -1.17 13.41
CA ILE A 95 7.91 -1.86 14.32
C ILE A 95 8.68 -0.84 15.17
N PHE A 96 9.18 0.22 14.53
CA PHE A 96 9.85 1.31 15.23
C PHE A 96 8.95 1.97 16.28
N ARG A 97 7.71 2.31 15.93
CA ARG A 97 6.74 2.86 16.90
C ARG A 97 6.40 1.89 18.02
N PHE A 98 6.24 0.61 17.70
CA PHE A 98 5.94 -0.44 18.66
C PHE A 98 7.04 -0.56 19.72
N PHE A 99 8.31 -0.66 19.30
CA PHE A 99 9.45 -0.73 20.23
C PHE A 99 9.63 0.56 21.04
N LYS A 100 9.31 1.71 20.46
CA LYS A 100 9.29 2.98 21.18
C LYS A 100 8.04 3.18 22.04
N LYS A 101 7.10 2.22 22.06
CA LYS A 101 5.80 2.33 22.77
C LYS A 101 5.03 3.61 22.40
N ASN A 102 5.17 4.07 21.16
CA ASN A 102 4.70 5.37 20.66
C ASN A 102 5.25 6.61 21.42
N GLN A 103 6.29 6.44 22.24
CA GLN A 103 6.98 7.49 23.00
C GLN A 103 8.28 7.90 22.28
N ILE A 104 8.12 8.49 21.11
CA ILE A 104 9.23 9.00 20.28
C ILE A 104 9.51 10.46 20.65
N SER A 105 10.78 10.80 20.90
CA SER A 105 11.23 12.19 21.13
C SER A 105 11.11 13.05 19.88
N ASP A 106 10.89 14.35 20.05
CA ASP A 106 10.65 15.29 18.95
C ASP A 106 11.72 15.27 17.85
N ASN A 107 13.00 15.18 18.23
CA ASN A 107 14.09 15.13 17.25
C ASN A 107 14.04 13.86 16.40
N VAL A 108 13.73 12.72 17.02
CA VAL A 108 13.62 11.44 16.31
C VAL A 108 12.32 11.37 15.50
N PHE A 109 11.25 12.02 15.98
CA PHE A 109 9.96 12.08 15.31
C PHE A 109 10.05 12.78 13.95
N LYS A 110 10.91 13.79 13.79
CA LYS A 110 11.15 14.46 12.50
C LYS A 110 11.67 13.48 11.44
N TYR A 111 12.63 12.64 11.79
CA TYR A 111 13.18 11.62 10.86
C TYR A 111 12.14 10.53 10.56
N TYR A 112 11.37 10.11 11.57
CA TYR A 112 10.22 9.22 11.36
C TYR A 112 9.24 9.81 10.34
N LEU A 113 8.91 11.10 10.46
CA LEU A 113 7.98 11.78 9.58
C LEU A 113 8.52 11.88 8.14
N ILE A 114 9.79 12.22 7.96
CA ILE A 114 10.44 12.22 6.64
C ILE A 114 10.33 10.83 5.99
N LEU A 115 10.66 9.76 6.73
CA LEU A 115 10.57 8.41 6.21
C LEU A 115 9.12 8.00 5.89
N SER A 116 8.14 8.47 6.67
CA SER A 116 6.72 8.24 6.38
C SER A 116 6.25 8.94 5.10
N LEU A 117 6.76 10.13 4.80
CA LEU A 117 6.50 10.84 3.54
C LEU A 117 7.14 10.12 2.35
N VAL A 118 8.35 9.57 2.52
CA VAL A 118 8.95 8.67 1.52
C VAL A 118 8.06 7.43 1.31
N GLY A 119 7.51 6.86 2.38
CA GLY A 119 6.53 5.78 2.30
C GLY A 119 5.28 6.14 1.48
N LEU A 120 4.74 7.36 1.66
CA LEU A 120 3.61 7.83 0.83
C LEU A 120 3.99 8.06 -0.63
N MET A 121 5.21 8.50 -0.91
CA MET A 121 5.71 8.63 -2.28
C MET A 121 5.78 7.25 -2.95
N LEU A 122 6.35 6.24 -2.28
CA LEU A 122 6.38 4.86 -2.77
C LEU A 122 4.96 4.30 -2.98
N LEU A 123 4.05 4.56 -2.04
CA LEU A 123 2.64 4.15 -2.15
C LEU A 123 1.96 4.78 -3.35
N SER A 124 2.25 6.06 -3.63
CA SER A 124 1.71 6.77 -4.79
C SER A 124 2.24 6.21 -6.10
N LEU A 125 3.52 5.85 -6.15
CA LEU A 125 4.11 5.16 -7.31
C LEU A 125 3.48 3.78 -7.50
N ALA A 126 3.32 2.99 -6.43
CA ALA A 126 2.62 1.72 -6.49
C ALA A 126 1.19 1.88 -7.03
N GLY A 127 0.47 2.91 -6.57
CA GLY A 127 -0.86 3.24 -7.08
C GLY A 127 -0.87 3.68 -8.55
N PHE A 128 0.13 4.44 -9.00
CA PHE A 128 0.28 4.85 -10.39
C PHE A 128 0.48 3.64 -11.32
N TYR A 129 1.46 2.76 -11.03
CA TYR A 129 1.70 1.55 -11.81
C TYR A 129 0.56 0.54 -11.69
N GLY A 130 -0.12 0.47 -10.54
CA GLY A 130 -1.33 -0.35 -10.38
C GLY A 130 -2.49 0.16 -11.23
N GLY A 131 -2.64 1.48 -11.34
CA GLY A 131 -3.58 2.10 -12.27
C GLY A 131 -3.24 1.79 -13.73
N ARG A 132 -1.95 1.81 -14.09
CA ARG A 132 -1.46 1.43 -15.42
C ARG A 132 -1.89 0.01 -15.80
N LEU A 133 -1.70 -0.95 -14.90
CA LEU A 133 -2.16 -2.33 -15.09
C LEU A 133 -3.67 -2.41 -15.39
N VAL A 134 -4.50 -1.65 -14.65
CA VAL A 134 -5.96 -1.69 -14.83
C VAL A 134 -6.41 -0.97 -16.10
N TYR A 135 -5.88 0.23 -16.35
CA TYR A 135 -6.39 1.13 -17.39
C TYR A 135 -5.70 0.98 -18.74
N GLU A 136 -4.43 0.59 -18.78
CA GLU A 136 -3.68 0.36 -20.02
C GLU A 136 -3.68 -1.13 -20.41
N ASP A 137 -3.42 -2.02 -19.45
CA ASP A 137 -3.29 -3.47 -19.73
C ASP A 137 -4.60 -4.26 -19.51
N GLY A 138 -5.64 -3.61 -18.96
CA GLY A 138 -6.94 -4.25 -18.73
C GLY A 138 -6.96 -5.27 -17.60
N ALA A 139 -5.98 -5.20 -16.68
CA ALA A 139 -5.93 -6.05 -15.49
C ALA A 139 -7.23 -5.90 -14.69
N ALA A 140 -7.87 -7.04 -14.42
CA ALA A 140 -9.19 -7.10 -13.76
C ALA A 140 -10.35 -6.44 -14.54
N VAL A 141 -10.25 -6.30 -15.88
CA VAL A 141 -11.35 -5.85 -16.75
C VAL A 141 -11.57 -6.83 -17.91
N HIS A 142 -10.51 -7.40 -18.46
CA HIS A 142 -10.58 -8.45 -19.47
C HIS A 142 -10.33 -9.82 -18.84
N LEU A 143 -11.36 -10.67 -18.79
CA LEU A 143 -11.15 -12.10 -18.58
C LEU A 143 -10.52 -12.66 -19.86
N PRO A 144 -9.55 -13.59 -19.78
CA PRO A 144 -9.05 -14.25 -20.98
C PRO A 144 -10.22 -14.87 -21.72
N ASP A 145 -10.42 -14.43 -22.96
CA ASP A 145 -11.46 -14.94 -23.81
C ASP A 145 -11.14 -16.42 -24.09
N LYS A 146 -12.02 -17.32 -23.62
CA LYS A 146 -11.87 -18.77 -23.85
C LYS A 146 -11.96 -19.15 -25.34
N THR A 147 -12.20 -18.19 -26.23
CA THR A 147 -12.33 -18.40 -27.68
C THR A 147 -11.15 -17.92 -28.53
N ALA A 148 -10.07 -17.40 -27.95
CA ALA A 148 -8.87 -17.10 -28.74
C ALA A 148 -8.21 -18.40 -29.23
N PRO A 149 -8.07 -18.62 -30.56
CA PRO A 149 -7.39 -19.80 -31.08
C PRO A 149 -5.91 -19.78 -30.68
N LYS A 150 -5.39 -20.95 -30.29
CA LYS A 150 -3.98 -21.19 -30.02
C LYS A 150 -3.11 -20.97 -31.25
#